data_AF-A0A1W6JX87-F1
#
_entry.id   AF-A0A1W6JX87-F1
#
_cell.length_a   1.000
_cell.length_b   1.000
_cell.length_c   1.000
_cell.angle_alpha   90.00
_cell.angle_beta   90.00
_cell.angle_gamma   90.00
#
_symmetry.space_group_name_H-M   'P 1'
#
loop_
_entity.id
_entity.type
_entity.pdbx_description
1 polymer ?
#
loop_
_entity_poly.entity_id
_entity_poly.type
_entity_poly.pdbx_seq_one_letter_code
_entity_poly.pdbx_strand_id
1 'polypeptide(L)'
;MKRILRVPRFQKNGKPKALELLIDDASINDKGFPQEAKFLLVIDDGNNRVGFQLSQAEAALLYNRLGYALNEASKEYISMEEKSRKSYERKASSSPSSSDKGEEELSDELSDLGEDEEDNNI
;
A
#
# COMPACT_ATOMS: atom_id res chain seq x y z
N MET A 1 12.21 13.27 24.41
CA MET A 1 11.87 12.82 23.04
C MET A 1 10.72 13.61 22.42
N LYS A 2 10.98 14.24 21.28
CA LYS A 2 10.05 14.97 20.41
C LYS A 2 9.59 14.07 19.26
N ARG A 3 8.29 14.02 18.99
CA ARG A 3 7.75 13.30 17.82
C ARG A 3 7.95 14.13 16.56
N ILE A 4 8.58 13.54 15.55
CA ILE A 4 8.93 14.21 14.29
C ILE A 4 8.13 13.68 13.08
N LEU A 5 7.61 12.46 13.16
CA LEU A 5 6.73 11.89 12.14
C LEU A 5 5.61 11.09 12.80
N ARG A 6 4.40 11.18 12.22
CA ARG A 6 3.29 10.28 12.50
C ARG A 6 2.55 10.00 11.19
N VAL A 7 2.58 8.76 10.74
CA VAL A 7 1.82 8.29 9.58
C VAL A 7 0.64 7.47 10.10
N PRO A 8 -0.57 8.03 10.20
CA PRO A 8 -1.75 7.27 10.53
C PRO A 8 -2.12 6.34 9.36
N ARG A 9 -2.48 5.10 9.68
CA ARG A 9 -3.08 4.16 8.73
C ARG A 9 -4.44 3.75 9.28
N PHE A 10 -5.49 4.02 8.51
CA PHE A 10 -6.85 3.60 8.85
C PHE A 10 -7.18 2.32 8.09
N GLN A 11 -7.57 1.27 8.81
CA GLN A 11 -8.19 0.10 8.19
C GLN A 11 -9.72 0.20 8.31
N LYS A 12 -10.44 -0.51 7.43
CA LYS A 12 -11.91 -0.64 7.46
C LYS A 12 -12.46 -1.04 8.83
N ASN A 13 -11.64 -1.67 9.68
CA ASN A 13 -12.00 -2.22 10.98
C ASN A 13 -12.00 -1.17 12.11
N GLY A 14 -11.79 0.13 11.81
CA GLY A 14 -11.92 1.25 12.75
C GLY A 14 -10.79 1.44 13.76
N LYS A 15 -9.90 0.45 13.95
CA LYS A 15 -8.75 0.59 14.86
C LYS A 15 -7.65 1.45 14.22
N PRO A 16 -7.19 2.53 14.87
CA PRO A 16 -6.14 3.38 14.34
C PRO A 16 -4.80 2.65 14.40
N LYS A 17 -4.11 2.57 13.27
CA LYS A 17 -2.71 2.13 13.19
C LYS A 17 -1.82 3.34 13.00
N ALA A 18 -0.60 3.30 13.51
CA ALA A 18 0.33 4.41 13.34
C ALA A 18 1.76 3.92 13.22
N LEU A 19 2.51 4.60 12.35
CA LEU A 19 3.97 4.60 12.40
C LEU A 19 4.40 5.95 12.97
N GLU A 20 5.11 5.95 14.09
CA GLU A 20 5.65 7.17 14.70
C GLU A 20 7.18 7.12 14.73
N LEU A 21 7.80 8.27 14.52
CA LEU A 21 9.23 8.46 14.74
C LEU A 21 9.41 9.60 15.75
N LEU A 22 10.15 9.32 16.80
CA LEU A 22 10.53 10.29 17.81
C LEU A 22 12.05 10.42 17.86
N ILE A 23 12.53 11.59 18.25
CA ILE A 23 13.95 11.90 18.42
C ILE A 23 14.17 12.49 19.82
N ASP A 24 15.25 12.10 20.46
CA ASP A 24 15.85 12.80 21.59
C ASP A 24 17.07 13.57 21.08
N ASP A 25 17.14 14.85 21.39
CA ASP A 25 18.23 15.71 20.97
C ASP A 25 19.56 15.24 21.59
N ALA A 26 20.67 15.53 20.92
CA ALA A 26 22.00 15.29 21.49
C ALA A 26 22.14 16.09 22.80
N SER A 27 22.77 15.48 23.80
CA SER A 27 22.87 16.06 25.15
C SER A 27 24.26 15.85 25.75
N ILE A 28 24.54 16.52 26.87
CA ILE A 28 25.72 16.26 27.70
C ILE A 28 25.26 15.42 28.89
N ASN A 29 25.93 14.31 29.16
CA ASN A 29 25.59 13.45 30.30
C ASN A 29 26.14 14.00 31.63
N ASP A 30 25.78 13.35 32.75
CA ASP A 30 26.21 13.74 34.11
C ASP A 30 27.73 13.70 34.32
N LYS A 31 28.48 13.08 33.41
CA LYS A 31 29.93 12.98 33.42
C LYS A 31 30.60 14.04 32.51
N GLY A 32 29.83 14.93 31.89
CA GLY A 32 30.32 15.97 31.01
C GLY A 32 30.65 15.53 29.57
N PHE A 33 30.30 14.30 29.19
CA PHE A 33 30.56 13.79 27.84
C PHE A 33 29.35 13.97 26.91
N PRO A 34 29.57 14.29 25.62
CA PRO A 34 28.50 14.33 24.64
C PRO A 34 27.88 12.95 24.43
N GLN A 35 26.56 12.93 24.36
CA GLN A 35 25.74 11.78 24.03
C GLN A 35 24.96 12.07 22.75
N GLU A 36 25.07 11.16 21.78
CA GLU A 36 24.38 11.26 20.50
C GLU A 36 22.86 11.30 20.65
N ALA A 37 22.20 11.83 19.63
CA ALA A 37 20.75 11.78 19.51
C ALA A 37 20.26 10.32 19.49
N LYS A 38 19.09 10.10 20.07
CA LYS A 38 18.43 8.79 20.08
C LYS A 38 17.13 8.85 19.31
N PHE A 39 16.82 7.80 18.58
CA PHE A 39 15.62 7.70 17.77
C PHE A 39 14.72 6.60 18.34
N LEU A 40 13.42 6.79 18.29
CA LEU A 40 12.44 5.78 18.67
C LEU A 40 11.44 5.61 17.52
N LEU A 41 11.50 4.46 16.86
CA LEU A 41 10.53 4.05 15.86
C LEU A 41 9.43 3.24 16.55
N VAL A 42 8.18 3.68 16.42
CA VAL A 42 7.03 3.02 17.03
C VAL A 42 6.09 2.56 15.94
N ILE A 43 5.74 1.28 15.98
CA ILE A 43 4.76 0.65 15.10
C ILE A 43 3.59 0.22 15.96
N ASP A 44 2.43 0.81 15.68
CA ASP A 44 1.16 0.45 16.29
C ASP A 44 0.26 -0.16 15.21
N ASP A 45 -0.05 -1.45 15.35
CA ASP A 45 -0.91 -2.19 14.42
C ASP A 45 -2.39 -2.21 14.85
N GLY A 46 -2.75 -1.45 15.89
CA GLY A 46 -4.08 -1.34 16.48
C GLY A 46 -4.39 -2.38 17.54
N ASN A 47 -3.61 -3.45 17.66
CA ASN A 47 -3.71 -4.46 18.72
C ASN A 47 -2.41 -4.53 19.56
N ASN A 48 -1.27 -4.35 18.89
CA ASN A 48 0.06 -4.41 19.44
C ASN A 48 0.82 -3.13 19.10
N ARG A 49 1.61 -2.67 20.07
CA ARG A 49 2.49 -1.53 19.91
C ARG A 49 3.92 -1.95 20.24
N VAL A 50 4.81 -1.81 19.27
CA VAL A 50 6.22 -2.18 19.39
C VAL A 50 7.09 -0.96 19.14
N GLY A 51 8.13 -0.77 19.95
CA GLY A 51 9.07 0.34 19.84
C GLY A 51 10.50 -0.18 19.64
N PHE A 52 11.23 0.45 18.72
CA PHE A 52 12.65 0.20 18.47
C PHE A 52 13.43 1.48 18.78
N GLN A 53 14.29 1.41 19.80
CA GLN A 53 15.22 2.49 20.07
C GLN A 53 16.47 2.30 19.22
N LEU A 54 16.86 3.34 18.50
CA LEU A 54 18.01 3.34 17.59
C LEU A 54 18.99 4.42 18.02
N SER A 55 20.27 4.09 17.96
CA SER A 55 21.38 5.06 17.92
C SER A 55 21.38 5.83 16.60
N GLN A 56 22.17 6.90 16.54
CA GLN A 56 22.35 7.68 15.31
C GLN A 56 22.94 6.85 14.17
N ALA A 57 23.90 5.97 14.47
CA ALA A 57 24.49 5.05 13.48
C ALA A 57 23.47 4.02 12.95
N GLU A 58 22.67 3.42 13.82
CA GLU A 58 21.63 2.47 13.41
C GLU A 58 20.54 3.14 12.58
N ALA A 59 20.11 4.35 12.96
CA ALA A 59 19.15 5.13 12.20
C ALA A 59 19.69 5.48 10.79
N ALA A 60 20.96 5.88 10.70
CA ALA A 60 21.61 6.16 9.42
C ALA A 60 21.73 4.91 8.53
N LEU A 61 22.06 3.75 9.12
CA LEU A 61 22.10 2.49 8.39
C LEU A 61 20.70 2.09 7.90
N LEU A 62 19.68 2.20 8.75
CA LEU A 62 18.30 1.91 8.40
C LEU A 62 17.82 2.79 7.24
N TYR A 63 18.11 4.09 7.27
CA TYR A 63 17.80 5.03 6.18
C TYR A 63 18.39 4.57 4.84
N ASN A 64 19.68 4.24 4.81
CA ASN A 64 20.35 3.77 3.60
C ASN A 64 19.75 2.45 3.08
N ARG A 65 19.44 1.52 3.98
CA ARG A 65 18.86 0.22 3.60
C ARG A 65 17.42 0.35 3.11
N LEU A 66 16.64 1.27 3.69
CA LEU A 66 15.29 1.58 3.20
C LEU A 66 15.32 2.16 1.80
N GLY A 67 16.25 3.07 1.50
CA GLY A 67 16.43 3.60 0.15
C GLY A 67 16.72 2.51 -0.88
N TYR A 68 17.62 1.58 -0.54
CA TYR A 68 17.91 0.41 -1.39
C TYR A 68 16.66 -0.47 -1.60
N ALA A 69 15.95 -0.82 -0.52
CA ALA A 69 14.75 -1.66 -0.60
C ALA A 69 13.64 -1.03 -1.46
N LEU A 70 13.44 0.28 -1.35
CA LEU A 70 12.46 1.01 -2.16
C LEU A 70 12.82 0.99 -3.65
N ASN A 71 14.11 1.12 -3.98
CA ASN A 71 14.56 1.05 -5.37
C ASN A 71 14.33 -0.34 -5.96
N GLU A 72 14.63 -1.40 -5.22
CA GLU A 72 14.38 -2.77 -5.68
C GLU A 72 12.88 -3.05 -5.85
N ALA A 73 12.05 -2.65 -4.87
CA ALA A 73 10.59 -2.79 -4.96
C ALA A 73 10.00 -2.02 -6.16
N SER A 74 10.56 -0.86 -6.49
CA SER A 74 10.11 -0.04 -7.63
C SER A 74 10.44 -0.71 -8.96
N LYS A 75 11.63 -1.30 -9.10
CA LYS A 75 12.02 -2.07 -10.30
C LYS A 75 11.11 -3.28 -10.49
N GLU A 76 10.82 -4.00 -9.41
CA GLU A 76 9.92 -5.14 -9.44
C GLU A 76 8.51 -4.74 -9.89
N TYR A 77 7.97 -3.66 -9.30
CA TYR A 77 6.66 -3.13 -9.67
C TYR A 77 6.58 -2.76 -11.16
N ILE A 78 7.56 -2.02 -11.69
CA ILE A 78 7.62 -1.66 -13.12
C ILE A 78 7.68 -2.93 -13.99
N SER A 79 8.50 -3.91 -13.60
CA SER A 79 8.59 -5.18 -14.33
C SER A 79 7.25 -5.93 -14.37
N MET A 80 6.52 -5.94 -13.26
CA MET A 80 5.18 -6.54 -13.18
C MET A 80 4.17 -5.79 -14.06
N GLU A 81 4.20 -4.45 -14.03
CA GLU A 81 3.32 -3.61 -14.84
C GLU A 81 3.56 -3.84 -16.34
N GLU A 82 4.83 -3.86 -16.78
CA GLU A 82 5.18 -4.13 -18.18
C GLU A 82 4.77 -5.53 -18.64
N LYS A 83 4.97 -6.55 -17.79
CA LYS A 83 4.53 -7.92 -18.09
C LYS A 83 3.01 -8.02 -18.18
N SER A 84 2.30 -7.34 -17.29
CA SER A 84 0.83 -7.26 -17.29
C SER A 84 0.33 -6.59 -18.56
N ARG A 85 0.90 -5.43 -18.93
CA ARG A 85 0.54 -4.70 -20.15
C ARG A 85 0.76 -5.52 -21.42
N LYS A 86 1.94 -6.14 -21.56
CA LYS A 86 2.25 -7.02 -22.71
C LYS A 86 1.31 -8.22 -22.78
N SER A 87 0.90 -8.76 -21.64
CA SER A 87 -0.05 -9.89 -21.58
C SER A 87 -1.46 -9.46 -21.99
N TYR A 88 -1.88 -8.26 -21.56
CA TYR A 88 -3.15 -7.66 -21.97
C TYR A 88 -3.19 -7.37 -23.47
N GLU A 89 -2.14 -6.72 -24.00
CA GLU A 89 -2.00 -6.44 -25.44
C GLU A 89 -2.06 -7.72 -26.29
N ARG A 90 -1.37 -8.80 -25.86
CA ARG A 90 -1.42 -10.10 -26.54
C ARG A 90 -2.81 -10.76 -26.49
N LYS A 91 -3.53 -10.64 -25.37
CA LYS A 91 -4.90 -11.16 -25.27
C LYS A 91 -5.87 -10.36 -26.14
N ALA A 92 -5.75 -9.04 -26.15
CA ALA A 92 -6.57 -8.15 -26.97
C ALA A 92 -6.34 -8.35 -28.48
N SER A 93 -5.10 -8.63 -28.90
CA SER A 93 -4.77 -8.91 -30.31
C SER A 93 -5.03 -10.35 -30.75
N SER A 94 -5.25 -11.27 -29.82
CA SER A 94 -5.59 -12.68 -30.11
C SER A 94 -7.09 -12.95 -30.27
N SER A 95 -7.95 -11.95 -30.10
CA SER A 95 -9.35 -12.05 -30.52
C SER A 95 -9.39 -12.16 -32.05
N PRO A 96 -9.86 -13.28 -32.61
CA PRO A 96 -9.93 -13.43 -34.06
C PRO A 96 -10.95 -12.43 -34.60
N SER A 97 -10.51 -11.57 -35.51
CA SER A 97 -11.37 -10.90 -36.46
C SER A 97 -11.99 -11.98 -37.38
N SER A 98 -13.14 -12.54 -36.99
CA SER A 98 -14.07 -13.11 -37.96
C SER A 98 -14.97 -11.99 -38.45
N SER A 99 -14.70 -11.53 -39.67
CA SER A 99 -15.51 -10.64 -40.46
C SER A 99 -16.92 -11.20 -40.72
N ASP A 100 -17.93 -10.36 -40.48
CA ASP A 100 -18.89 -9.86 -41.50
C ASP A 100 -20.38 -10.11 -41.19
N LYS A 101 -21.07 -9.00 -40.86
CA LYS A 101 -22.41 -8.53 -41.27
C LYS A 101 -23.29 -7.98 -40.15
N GLY A 102 -23.73 -6.73 -40.34
CA GLY A 102 -25.02 -6.25 -39.86
C GLY A 102 -24.95 -5.12 -38.85
N GLU A 103 -25.00 -3.89 -39.37
CA GLU A 103 -25.77 -2.72 -38.89
C GLU A 103 -25.99 -2.50 -37.38
N GLU A 104 -25.57 -1.29 -36.96
CA GLU A 104 -26.31 -0.36 -36.09
C GLU A 104 -27.22 -0.96 -34.99
N GLU A 105 -26.88 -0.72 -33.72
CA GLU A 105 -27.70 0.13 -32.86
C GLU A 105 -27.06 0.33 -31.48
N LEU A 106 -26.75 1.60 -31.20
CA LEU A 106 -26.69 2.16 -29.86
C LEU A 106 -28.12 2.47 -29.42
N SER A 107 -28.72 1.63 -28.58
CA SER A 107 -29.74 2.03 -27.59
C SER A 107 -29.80 0.91 -26.54
N ASP A 108 -29.26 1.15 -25.35
CA ASP A 108 -30.05 1.53 -24.16
C ASP A 108 -31.34 0.71 -23.98
N GLU A 109 -31.31 -0.09 -22.91
CA GLU A 109 -32.40 -0.12 -21.93
C GLU A 109 -33.77 -0.62 -22.44
N LEU A 110 -34.02 -1.94 -22.38
CA LEU A 110 -35.36 -2.49 -22.06
C LEU A 110 -35.37 -4.01 -21.87
N SER A 111 -36.10 -4.43 -20.84
CA SER A 111 -36.59 -5.79 -20.53
C SER A 111 -35.61 -6.81 -19.94
N ASP A 112 -35.23 -6.52 -18.69
CA ASP A 112 -35.11 -7.55 -17.66
C ASP A 112 -36.35 -8.46 -17.72
N LEU A 113 -36.08 -9.76 -17.81
CA LEU A 113 -37.01 -10.84 -18.12
C LEU A 113 -38.15 -10.91 -17.09
N GLY A 114 -39.36 -10.63 -17.55
CA GLY A 114 -40.58 -10.95 -16.85
C GLY A 114 -41.03 -12.39 -17.12
N GLU A 115 -41.57 -12.98 -16.05
CA GLU A 115 -42.60 -14.04 -16.02
C GLU A 115 -42.12 -15.50 -16.05
N ASP A 116 -41.87 -16.02 -14.84
CA ASP A 116 -42.27 -17.39 -14.48
C ASP A 116 -43.31 -17.29 -13.35
N GLU A 117 -44.59 -17.46 -13.70
CA GLU A 117 -45.71 -17.75 -12.77
C GLU A 117 -45.78 -19.26 -12.47
N GLU A 118 -46.53 -19.59 -11.40
CA GLU A 118 -46.91 -20.92 -10.86
C GLU A 118 -45.88 -21.50 -9.84
N ASP A 119 -46.19 -21.76 -8.57
CA ASP A 119 -47.43 -22.22 -7.95
C ASP A 119 -47.59 -21.76 -6.49
N ASN A 120 -48.81 -21.33 -6.14
CA ASN A 120 -49.29 -21.16 -4.77
C ASN A 120 -49.79 -22.50 -4.22
N ASN A 121 -49.24 -22.95 -3.10
CA ASN A 121 -49.92 -23.89 -2.19
C ASN A 121 -49.64 -23.46 -0.75
N ILE A 122 -50.65 -22.87 -0.10
CA ILE A 122 -51.13 -23.05 1.29
C ILE A 122 -52.30 -22.08 1.52
#